data_AF-A0A915BUE3-F1
#
_entry.id   AF-A0A915BUE3-F1
#
_cell.length_a   1.000
_cell.length_b   1.000
_cell.length_c   1.000
_cell.angle_alpha   90.00
_cell.angle_beta   90.00
_cell.angle_gamma   90.00
#
_symmetry.space_group_name_H-M   'P 1'
#
loop_
_entity.id
_entity.type
_entity.pdbx_description
1 polymer ?
#
loop_
_entity_poly.entity_id
_entity_poly.type
_entity_poly.pdbx_seq_one_letter_code
_entity_poly.pdbx_strand_id
1 'polypeptide(L)'
;MTESLTPWGVMPMKGIFISRLVENGLAASTNLLAINDEIIEVNGIEVAGKSLDQVTDMMIANAANLILTVKPAIQPHTRCNVQSSFLAPINYTTILPPIVSQR
;
A
#
# COMPACT_ATOMS: atom_id res chain seq x y z
N MET A 1 -17.68 -11.89 -2.72
CA MET A 1 -16.66 -12.90 -2.36
C MET A 1 -15.54 -12.81 -3.39
N THR A 2 -14.41 -12.18 -3.07
CA THR A 2 -13.26 -12.04 -3.98
C THR A 2 -12.09 -12.83 -3.42
N GLU A 3 -11.65 -13.85 -4.14
CA GLU A 3 -10.64 -14.84 -3.72
C GLU A 3 -9.29 -14.53 -4.37
N SER A 4 -8.20 -14.54 -3.59
CA SER A 4 -6.82 -14.39 -4.07
C SER A 4 -6.03 -15.67 -3.76
N LEU A 5 -5.47 -16.32 -4.78
CA LEU A 5 -4.87 -17.65 -4.69
C LEU A 5 -3.38 -17.57 -4.28
N THR A 6 -3.05 -18.11 -3.11
CA THR A 6 -1.66 -18.40 -2.69
C THR A 6 -1.37 -19.91 -2.85
N PRO A 7 -0.09 -20.33 -2.93
CA PRO A 7 0.30 -21.73 -3.21
C PRO A 7 -0.04 -22.75 -2.10
N TRP A 8 -0.63 -22.31 -0.98
CA TRP A 8 -0.91 -23.12 0.22
C TRP A 8 -2.41 -23.23 0.55
N GLY A 9 -3.29 -22.91 -0.40
CA GLY A 9 -4.73 -22.90 -0.20
C GLY A 9 -5.26 -21.53 0.23
N VAL A 10 -6.50 -21.24 -0.17
CA VAL A 10 -7.21 -19.98 0.12
C VAL A 10 -7.38 -19.83 1.63
N MET A 11 -6.45 -19.11 2.27
CA MET A 11 -6.68 -18.65 3.65
C MET A 11 -7.58 -17.42 3.57
N PRO A 12 -8.79 -17.46 4.15
CA PRO A 12 -9.66 -16.29 4.16
C PRO A 12 -8.99 -15.21 5.02
N MET A 13 -8.48 -14.18 4.36
CA MET A 13 -8.08 -12.94 5.03
C MET A 13 -9.33 -12.34 5.66
N LYS A 14 -9.39 -12.33 7.00
CA LYS A 14 -10.46 -11.65 7.73
C LYS A 14 -10.24 -10.14 7.58
N GLY A 15 -11.10 -9.47 6.83
CA GLY A 15 -11.07 -8.03 6.64
C GLY A 15 -11.79 -7.59 5.37
N ILE A 16 -12.01 -6.29 5.23
CA ILE A 16 -12.59 -5.67 4.04
C ILE A 16 -11.48 -4.89 3.35
N PHE A 17 -11.14 -5.27 2.13
CA PHE A 17 -10.01 -4.68 1.40
C PHE A 17 -10.46 -4.08 0.08
N ILE A 18 -9.83 -2.98 -0.31
CA ILE A 18 -10.05 -2.37 -1.63
C ILE A 18 -9.37 -3.25 -2.69
N SER A 19 -10.14 -4.02 -3.45
CA SER A 19 -9.60 -4.87 -4.52
C SER A 19 -9.31 -4.10 -5.81
N ARG A 20 -10.10 -3.06 -6.09
CA ARG A 20 -9.99 -2.27 -7.33
C ARG A 20 -10.59 -0.89 -7.13
N LEU A 21 -10.05 0.07 -7.88
CA LEU A 21 -10.61 1.41 -7.99
C LEU A 21 -11.24 1.57 -9.38
N VAL A 22 -12.29 2.38 -9.46
CA VAL A 22 -12.92 2.73 -10.73
C VAL A 22 -12.10 3.83 -11.39
N GLU A 23 -11.72 3.65 -12.65
CA GLU A 23 -11.04 4.68 -13.45
C GLU A 23 -11.89 5.94 -13.53
N ASN A 24 -11.31 7.10 -13.20
CA ASN A 24 -12.02 8.38 -13.06
C ASN A 24 -13.13 8.40 -11.99
N GLY A 25 -13.19 7.41 -11.09
CA GLY A 25 -14.07 7.44 -9.93
C GLY A 25 -13.52 8.33 -8.82
N LEU A 26 -14.40 8.81 -7.93
CA LEU A 26 -14.05 9.66 -6.77
C LEU A 26 -12.83 9.15 -5.99
N ALA A 27 -12.82 7.85 -5.65
CA ALA A 27 -11.74 7.24 -4.90
C ALA A 27 -10.39 7.25 -5.65
N ALA A 28 -10.40 7.02 -6.97
CA ALA A 28 -9.20 7.06 -7.79
C ALA A 28 -8.69 8.51 -7.98
N SER A 29 -9.59 9.46 -8.20
CA SER A 29 -9.23 10.86 -8.45
C SER A 29 -8.69 11.59 -7.23
N THR A 30 -9.10 11.21 -6.01
CA THR A 30 -8.56 11.79 -4.76
C THR A 30 -7.13 11.32 -4.47
N ASN A 31 -6.73 10.15 -4.99
CA ASN A 31 -5.43 9.53 -4.74
C ASN A 31 -5.12 9.33 -3.24
N LEU A 32 -6.16 9.30 -2.40
CA LEU A 32 -6.07 9.05 -0.95
C LEU A 32 -6.31 7.58 -0.60
N LEU A 33 -6.91 6.83 -1.53
CA LEU A 33 -7.22 5.41 -1.39
C LEU A 33 -6.44 4.62 -2.44
N ALA A 34 -5.94 3.46 -2.03
CA ALA A 34 -5.18 2.55 -2.86
C ALA A 34 -5.74 1.13 -2.81
N ILE A 35 -5.36 0.34 -3.81
CA ILE A 35 -5.62 -1.10 -3.81
C ILE A 35 -4.86 -1.72 -2.62
N ASN A 36 -5.51 -2.68 -1.96
CA ASN A 36 -5.09 -3.36 -0.73
C ASN A 36 -5.23 -2.55 0.56
N ASP A 37 -5.77 -1.32 0.51
CA ASP A 37 -6.15 -0.63 1.75
C ASP A 37 -7.24 -1.43 2.48
N GLU A 38 -7.12 -1.47 3.80
CA GLU A 38 -8.05 -2.18 4.67
C GLU A 38 -9.06 -1.19 5.27
N ILE A 39 -10.34 -1.46 5.11
CA ILE A 39 -11.41 -0.65 5.67
C ILE A 39 -11.66 -1.12 7.10
N ILE A 40 -11.52 -0.20 8.06
CA ILE A 40 -11.69 -0.44 9.49
C ILE A 40 -13.08 0.00 9.95
N GLU A 41 -13.55 1.14 9.44
CA GLU A 41 -14.83 1.73 9.83
C GLU A 41 -15.54 2.41 8.67
N VAL A 42 -16.87 2.41 8.72
CA VAL A 42 -17.76 3.13 7.80
C VAL A 42 -18.67 4.04 8.63
N ASN A 43 -18.57 5.35 8.43
CA ASN A 43 -19.32 6.38 9.17
C ASN A 43 -19.20 6.22 10.70
N GLY A 44 -18.02 5.85 11.19
CA GLY A 44 -17.75 5.62 12.62
C GLY A 44 -18.24 4.28 13.17
N ILE A 45 -18.64 3.34 12.30
CA ILE A 45 -19.05 1.99 12.68
C ILE A 45 -17.98 1.00 12.22
N GLU A 46 -17.40 0.27 13.16
CA GLU A 46 -16.41 -0.79 12.89
C GLU A 46 -16.99 -1.90 12.00
N VAL A 47 -16.21 -2.34 11.01
CA VAL A 47 -16.60 -3.40 10.07
C VAL A 47 -16.04 -4.78 10.42
N ALA A 48 -15.20 -4.87 11.46
CA ALA A 48 -14.66 -6.13 11.95
C ALA A 48 -15.78 -7.10 12.33
N GLY A 49 -15.74 -8.32 11.79
CA GLY A 49 -16.74 -9.36 12.05
C GLY A 49 -18.05 -9.23 11.28
N LYS A 50 -18.22 -8.20 10.43
CA LYS A 50 -19.36 -8.08 9.52
C LYS A 50 -19.11 -8.80 8.21
N SER A 51 -20.18 -9.23 7.54
CA SER A 51 -20.07 -9.78 6.19
C SER A 51 -19.81 -8.69 5.16
N LEU A 52 -19.18 -9.04 4.05
CA LEU A 52 -18.94 -8.11 2.94
C LEU A 52 -20.25 -7.48 2.45
N ASP A 53 -21.31 -8.28 2.34
CA ASP A 53 -22.63 -7.79 1.89
C ASP A 53 -23.20 -6.76 2.87
N GLN A 54 -23.13 -7.01 4.18
CA GLN A 54 -23.58 -6.04 5.20
C GLN A 54 -22.79 -4.72 5.13
N VAL A 55 -21.47 -4.80 4.95
CA VAL A 55 -20.62 -3.60 4.81
C VAL A 55 -20.95 -2.86 3.51
N THR A 56 -21.24 -3.59 2.45
CA THR A 56 -21.66 -3.03 1.16
C THR A 56 -22.99 -2.30 1.31
N ASP A 57 -23.97 -2.89 1.99
CA ASP A 57 -25.25 -2.24 2.28
C ASP A 57 -25.07 -0.96 3.10
N MET A 58 -24.18 -0.98 4.09
CA MET A 58 -23.84 0.22 4.88
C MET A 58 -23.24 1.34 4.03
N MET A 59 -22.36 1.00 3.08
CA MET A 59 -21.77 1.97 2.15
C MET A 59 -22.80 2.53 1.17
N ILE A 60 -23.66 1.68 0.62
CA ILE A 60 -24.68 2.11 -0.34
C ILE A 60 -25.74 2.99 0.34
N ALA A 61 -26.19 2.61 1.54
CA ALA A 61 -27.19 3.36 2.30
C ALA A 61 -26.75 4.80 2.60
N ASN A 62 -25.44 5.06 2.68
CA ASN A 62 -24.88 6.37 2.97
C ASN A 62 -24.12 6.98 1.78
N ALA A 63 -24.36 6.52 0.55
CA ALA A 63 -23.57 6.88 -0.63
C ALA A 63 -23.44 8.40 -0.90
N ALA A 64 -24.35 9.21 -0.36
CA ALA A 64 -24.28 10.67 -0.45
C ALA A 64 -23.17 11.29 0.43
N ASN A 65 -22.87 10.71 1.59
CA ASN A 65 -21.80 11.15 2.49
C ASN A 65 -21.19 9.94 3.21
N LEU A 66 -20.05 9.51 2.71
CA LEU A 66 -19.29 8.38 3.23
C LEU A 66 -17.98 8.85 3.85
N ILE A 67 -17.79 8.55 5.11
CA ILE A 67 -16.56 8.72 5.86
C ILE A 67 -15.99 7.33 6.13
N LEU A 68 -14.78 7.07 5.64
CA LEU A 68 -14.11 5.78 5.81
C LEU A 68 -12.85 5.95 6.65
N THR A 69 -12.71 5.09 7.66
CA THR A 69 -11.43 4.92 8.35
C THR A 69 -10.72 3.74 7.71
N VAL A 70 -9.55 3.99 7.11
CA VAL A 70 -8.77 2.96 6.42
C VAL A 70 -7.39 2.82 7.03
N LYS A 71 -6.87 1.60 7.00
CA LYS A 71 -5.46 1.32 7.24
C LYS A 71 -4.77 1.19 5.88
N PRO A 72 -3.79 2.06 5.59
CA PRO A 72 -3.12 2.07 4.30
C PRO A 72 -2.39 0.74 4.06
N ALA A 73 -2.47 0.25 2.83
CA ALA A 73 -1.59 -0.81 2.37
C ALA A 73 -0.16 -0.33 2.54
N ILE A 74 0.66 -1.10 3.26
CA ILE A 74 2.10 -0.84 3.33
C ILE A 74 2.63 -1.10 1.93
N GLN A 75 2.67 -0.05 1.10
CA GLN A 75 3.38 -0.09 -0.15
C GLN A 75 4.86 0.07 0.19
N PRO A 76 5.71 -0.93 -0.05
CA PRO A 76 7.13 -0.67 -0.22
C PRO A 76 7.32 0.10 -1.53
N HIS A 77 6.79 1.32 -1.62
CA HIS A 77 7.27 2.27 -2.60
C HIS A 77 8.53 2.88 -2.03
N THR A 78 9.64 2.32 -2.48
CA THR A 78 10.98 2.89 -2.48
C THR A 78 10.97 4.41 -2.34
N ARG A 79 11.59 4.87 -1.24
CA ARG A 79 12.27 6.17 -1.08
C ARG A 79 11.45 7.42 -1.40
N CYS A 80 11.28 8.23 -0.36
CA CYS A 80 11.28 9.67 -0.50
C CYS A 80 12.40 10.08 -1.48
N ASN A 81 12.03 10.48 -2.70
CA ASN A 81 12.92 11.17 -3.63
C ASN A 81 13.11 12.61 -3.11
N VAL A 82 13.80 12.74 -1.99
CA VAL A 82 14.68 13.87 -1.78
C VAL A 82 15.98 13.47 -2.43
N GLN A 83 16.27 14.04 -3.60
CA GLN A 83 17.61 14.05 -4.17
C GLN A 83 18.59 14.59 -3.12
N SER A 84 19.22 13.72 -2.34
CA SER A 84 20.47 14.04 -1.67
C SER A 84 21.58 13.71 -2.66
N SER A 85 21.80 14.62 -3.60
CA SER A 85 22.85 14.55 -4.62
C SER A 85 24.25 14.79 -4.06
N PHE A 86 24.61 14.19 -2.91
CA PHE A 86 25.89 14.49 -2.24
C PHE A 86 26.72 13.29 -1.80
N LEU A 87 26.35 12.05 -2.15
CA LEU A 87 27.23 10.90 -1.92
C LEU A 87 27.59 10.24 -3.25
N ALA A 88 28.63 10.77 -3.89
CA ALA A 88 29.37 9.99 -4.88
C ALA A 88 30.02 8.80 -4.14
N PRO A 89 29.95 7.56 -4.67
CA PRO A 89 30.61 6.43 -4.06
C PRO A 89 32.13 6.62 -4.10
N ILE A 90 32.76 6.60 -2.92
CA ILE A 90 34.22 6.55 -2.80
C ILE A 90 34.65 5.18 -3.33
N ASN A 91 35.11 5.12 -4.58
CA ASN A 91 35.71 3.90 -5.12
C ASN A 91 37.12 3.77 -4.53
N TYR A 92 37.27 2.89 -3.54
CA TYR A 92 38.53 2.59 -2.85
C TYR A 92 39.52 1.75 -3.69
N THR A 93 39.51 1.88 -5.02
CA THR A 93 40.37 1.09 -5.92
C THR A 93 41.59 1.85 -6.46
N THR A 94 41.79 3.12 -6.08
CA THR A 94 42.88 3.97 -6.61
C THR A 94 43.94 4.36 -5.57
N ILE A 95 43.82 3.98 -4.29
CA ILE A 95 44.78 4.41 -3.23
C ILE A 95 45.85 3.36 -2.90
N LEU A 96 46.08 2.36 -3.75
CA LEU A 96 47.31 1.56 -3.64
C LEU A 96 48.39 2.23 -4.49
N PRO A 97 49.40 2.91 -3.90
CA PRO A 97 50.57 3.28 -4.67
C PRO A 97 51.22 2.01 -5.24
N PRO A 98 51.76 2.05 -6.47
CA PRO A 98 52.47 0.91 -7.02
C PRO A 98 53.61 0.54 -6.07
N ILE A 99 53.72 -0.75 -5.73
CA ILE A 99 54.89 -1.27 -5.02
C ILE A 99 56.07 -1.08 -5.96
N VAL A 100 56.82 0.01 -5.81
CA VAL A 100 58.13 0.13 -6.45
C VAL A 100 59.09 -0.77 -5.67
N SER A 101 59.17 -2.02 -6.12
CA SER A 101 60.40 -2.77 -6.01
C SER A 101 61.46 -1.99 -6.80
N GLN A 102 62.64 -1.78 -6.24
CA GLN A 102 63.96 -2.00 -6.85
C GLN A 102 65.07 -1.22 -6.11
N ARG A 103 65.91 -2.02 -5.43
CA ARG A 103 67.33 -1.85 -5.03
C ARG A 103 67.71 -0.83 -3.94
#